data_AF-A0A1W2BA87-F1
#
_entry.id   AF-A0A1W2BA87-F1
#
_cell.length_a   1.000
_cell.length_b   1.000
_cell.length_c   1.000
_cell.angle_alpha   90.00
_cell.angle_beta   90.00
_cell.angle_gamma   90.00
#
_symmetry.space_group_name_H-M   'P 1'
#
loop_
_entity.id
_entity.type
_entity.pdbx_description
1 polymer ?
#
loop_
_entity_poly.entity_id
_entity_poly.type
_entity_poly.pdbx_seq_one_letter_code
_entity_poly.pdbx_strand_id
1 'polypeptide(L)'
;MSDKARKYKINDFLLKLPVSQYRDAVKIIPKVLGVSLNTFHNYRNILSGDKQDIPYEKVVLFEKLFGLKSGGLINKETKCKPLNELLNKERIGSGPSK
;
A
#
# COMPACT_ATOMS: atom_id res chain seq x y z
N MET A 1 -11.70 -17.44 -13.04
CA MET A 1 -10.48 -17.09 -12.28
C MET A 1 -10.72 -15.72 -11.68
N SER A 2 -10.81 -15.61 -10.35
CA SER A 2 -10.97 -14.29 -9.72
C SER A 2 -9.60 -13.60 -9.75
N ASP A 3 -9.38 -12.72 -10.72
CA ASP A 3 -8.17 -11.88 -10.78
C ASP A 3 -8.18 -10.95 -9.57
N LYS A 4 -7.59 -11.42 -8.47
CA LYS A 4 -7.47 -10.62 -7.26
C LYS A 4 -6.51 -9.48 -7.56
N ALA A 5 -7.02 -8.25 -7.52
CA ALA A 5 -6.20 -7.06 -7.66
C ALA A 5 -5.06 -7.05 -6.61
N ARG A 6 -3.87 -6.61 -7.01
CA ARG A 6 -2.73 -6.45 -6.09
C ARG A 6 -3.03 -5.38 -5.05
N LYS A 7 -2.56 -5.57 -3.83
CA LYS A 7 -2.74 -4.61 -2.72
C LYS A 7 -1.94 -3.31 -2.95
N TYR A 8 -0.79 -3.41 -3.61
CA TYR A 8 0.15 -2.31 -3.82
C TYR A 8 0.48 -2.08 -5.31
N LYS A 9 0.73 -0.81 -5.66
CA LYS A 9 1.06 -0.33 -7.02
C LYS A 9 2.50 -0.59 -7.47
N ILE A 10 3.30 -1.35 -6.69
CA ILE A 10 4.73 -1.54 -6.96
C ILE A 10 4.98 -2.04 -8.39
N ASN A 11 4.19 -3.01 -8.85
CA ASN A 11 4.29 -3.52 -10.21
C ASN A 11 3.93 -2.48 -11.27
N ASP A 12 2.97 -1.62 -11.00
CA ASP A 12 2.52 -0.59 -11.94
C ASP A 12 3.61 0.47 -12.15
N PHE A 13 4.45 0.73 -11.15
CA PHE A 13 5.64 1.57 -11.31
C PHE A 13 6.74 0.86 -12.09
N LEU A 14 7.04 -0.39 -11.73
CA LEU A 14 8.13 -1.13 -12.37
C LEU A 14 7.84 -1.38 -13.86
N LEU A 15 6.61 -1.76 -14.21
CA LEU A 15 6.24 -2.08 -15.60
C LEU A 15 6.23 -0.86 -16.53
N LYS A 16 6.25 0.36 -15.99
CA LYS A 16 6.43 1.59 -16.78
C LYS A 16 7.88 1.86 -17.16
N LEU A 17 8.83 1.17 -16.55
CA LEU A 17 10.25 1.33 -16.84
C LEU A 17 10.65 0.56 -18.11
N PRO A 18 11.61 1.07 -18.90
CA PRO A 18 12.30 0.27 -19.91
C PRO A 18 12.89 -1.02 -19.33
N VAL A 19 13.02 -2.07 -20.13
CA VAL A 19 13.47 -3.40 -19.68
C VAL A 19 14.82 -3.36 -18.94
N SER A 20 15.76 -2.52 -19.39
CA SER A 20 17.04 -2.33 -18.70
C SER A 20 16.86 -1.76 -17.29
N GLN A 21 16.14 -0.65 -17.18
CA GLN A 21 15.84 0.01 -15.90
C GLN A 21 15.00 -0.86 -14.97
N TYR A 22 14.07 -1.66 -15.51
CA TYR A 22 13.31 -2.63 -14.73
C TYR A 22 14.24 -3.64 -14.05
N ARG A 23 15.20 -4.21 -14.80
CA ARG A 23 16.16 -5.19 -14.26
C ARG A 23 17.03 -4.57 -13.16
N ASP A 24 17.42 -3.31 -13.34
CA ASP A 24 18.23 -2.59 -12.35
C ASP A 24 17.40 -2.25 -11.11
N ALA A 25 16.16 -1.78 -11.28
CA ALA A 25 15.24 -1.49 -10.17
C ALA A 25 14.98 -2.74 -9.31
N VAL A 26 14.76 -3.91 -9.93
CA VAL A 26 14.56 -5.19 -9.21
C VAL A 26 15.80 -5.58 -8.39
N LYS A 27 17.01 -5.15 -8.78
CA LYS A 27 18.25 -5.39 -8.01
C LYS A 27 18.50 -4.34 -6.94
N ILE A 28 18.14 -3.08 -7.18
CA ILE A 28 18.47 -1.93 -6.32
C ILE A 28 17.46 -1.79 -5.18
N ILE A 29 16.17 -1.83 -5.48
CA ILE A 29 15.09 -1.61 -4.50
C ILE A 29 15.22 -2.52 -3.26
N PRO A 30 15.39 -3.86 -3.37
CA PRO A 30 15.53 -4.70 -2.18
C PRO A 30 16.72 -4.30 -1.30
N LYS A 31 17.83 -3.85 -1.90
CA LYS A 31 19.01 -3.36 -1.15
C LYS A 31 18.70 -2.07 -0.39
N VAL A 32 18.04 -1.11 -1.04
CA VAL A 32 17.63 0.16 -0.40
C VAL A 32 16.67 -0.10 0.76
N LEU A 33 15.76 -1.07 0.60
CA LEU A 33 14.82 -1.44 1.64
C LEU A 33 15.45 -2.26 2.77
N GLY A 34 16.66 -2.79 2.59
CA GLY A 34 17.30 -3.70 3.54
C GLY A 34 16.57 -5.05 3.66
N VAL A 35 16.03 -5.57 2.54
CA VAL A 35 15.29 -6.84 2.51
C VAL A 35 15.85 -7.79 1.46
N SER A 36 15.57 -9.09 1.62
CA SER A 36 15.92 -10.09 0.61
C SER A 36 15.15 -9.87 -0.71
N LEU A 37 15.71 -10.35 -1.81
CA LEU A 37 15.03 -10.34 -3.11
C LEU A 37 13.68 -11.09 -3.05
N ASN A 38 13.64 -12.21 -2.31
CA ASN A 38 12.40 -12.97 -2.10
C ASN A 38 11.34 -12.15 -1.36
N THR A 39 11.73 -11.44 -0.29
CA THR A 39 10.83 -10.54 0.45
C THR A 39 10.28 -9.44 -0.45
N PHE A 40 11.11 -8.86 -1.31
CA PHE A 40 10.67 -7.89 -2.30
C PHE A 40 9.67 -8.48 -3.31
N HIS A 41 9.92 -9.70 -3.79
CA HIS A 41 8.97 -10.42 -4.66
C HIS A 41 7.63 -10.68 -3.96
N ASN A 42 7.65 -11.01 -2.67
CA ASN A 42 6.44 -11.17 -1.87
C ASN A 42 5.68 -9.83 -1.79
N TYR A 43 6.36 -8.73 -1.44
CA TYR A 43 5.75 -7.40 -1.32
C TYR A 43 5.02 -6.94 -2.58
N ARG A 44 5.64 -7.09 -3.76
CA ARG A 44 5.02 -6.66 -5.04
C ARG A 44 3.85 -7.55 -5.49
N ASN A 45 3.65 -8.72 -4.87
CA ASN A 45 2.64 -9.70 -5.27
C ASN A 45 1.51 -9.89 -4.24
N ILE A 46 1.51 -9.16 -3.11
CA ILE A 46 0.43 -9.23 -2.12
C ILE A 46 -0.90 -8.87 -2.79
N LEU A 47 -1.94 -9.69 -2.53
CA LEU A 47 -3.28 -9.49 -3.08
C LEU A 47 -4.15 -8.66 -2.13
N SER A 48 -5.16 -7.96 -2.66
CA SER A 48 -5.99 -7.00 -1.90
C SER A 48 -6.86 -7.62 -0.79
N GLY A 49 -6.86 -8.94 -0.63
CA GLY A 49 -7.52 -9.66 0.47
C GLY A 49 -6.56 -10.45 1.36
N ASP A 50 -5.26 -10.38 1.12
CA ASP A 50 -4.29 -11.07 1.97
C ASP A 50 -4.15 -10.38 3.32
N LYS A 51 -3.98 -11.23 4.35
CA LYS A 51 -3.61 -10.79 5.70
C LYS A 51 -2.18 -10.25 5.76
N GLN A 52 -1.34 -10.67 4.82
CA GLN A 52 0.03 -10.19 4.74
C GLN A 52 0.06 -8.70 4.43
N ASP A 53 1.07 -8.03 5.00
CA ASP A 53 1.32 -6.63 4.72
C ASP A 53 2.80 -6.30 4.57
N ILE A 54 3.05 -5.13 3.99
CA ILE A 54 4.39 -4.53 3.97
C ILE A 54 4.53 -3.72 5.27
N PRO A 55 5.65 -3.86 6.02
CA PRO A 55 5.91 -3.01 7.17
C PRO A 55 5.84 -1.53 6.79
N TYR A 56 5.20 -0.70 7.62
CA TYR A 56 4.91 0.70 7.30
C TYR A 56 6.15 1.50 6.88
N GLU A 57 7.28 1.31 7.57
CA GLU A 57 8.57 1.92 7.21
C GLU A 57 8.94 1.65 5.74
N LYS A 58 8.76 0.40 5.27
CA LYS A 58 9.07 0.02 3.89
C LYS A 58 8.07 0.62 2.90
N VAL A 59 6.80 0.75 3.28
CA VAL A 59 5.79 1.48 2.47
C VAL A 59 6.22 2.93 2.26
N VAL A 60 6.63 3.63 3.31
CA VAL A 60 7.12 5.02 3.21
C VAL A 60 8.36 5.12 2.33
N LEU A 61 9.30 4.16 2.43
CA LEU A 61 10.48 4.13 1.56
C LEU A 61 10.08 3.92 0.08
N PHE A 62 9.14 3.03 -0.21
CA PHE A 62 8.60 2.87 -1.57
C PHE A 62 7.96 4.16 -2.09
N GLU A 63 7.16 4.84 -1.28
CA GLU A 63 6.52 6.10 -1.66
C GLU A 63 7.56 7.16 -2.00
N LYS A 64 8.61 7.29 -1.19
CA LYS A 64 9.74 8.19 -1.50
C LYS A 64 10.47 7.79 -2.77
N LEU A 65 10.76 6.49 -2.97
CA LEU A 65 11.43 5.97 -4.17
C LEU A 65 10.65 6.24 -5.46
N PHE A 66 9.32 6.20 -5.39
CA PHE A 66 8.44 6.42 -6.54
C PHE A 66 7.89 7.86 -6.63
N GLY A 67 8.28 8.76 -5.74
CA GLY A 67 7.81 10.16 -5.72
C GLY A 67 6.32 10.30 -5.41
N LEU A 68 5.75 9.42 -4.58
CA LEU A 68 4.35 9.42 -4.19
C LEU A 68 4.11 10.19 -2.89
N LYS A 69 2.89 10.71 -2.74
CA LYS A 69 2.39 11.21 -1.46
C LYS A 69 2.12 10.04 -0.51
N SER A 70 2.08 10.33 0.79
CA SER A 70 1.74 9.35 1.83
C SER A 70 0.42 8.65 1.54
N GLY A 71 0.42 7.32 1.58
CA GLY A 71 -0.73 6.48 1.23
C GLY A 71 -0.91 6.28 -0.28
N GLY A 72 -0.04 6.82 -1.13
CA GLY A 72 -0.15 6.71 -2.58
C GLY A 72 0.18 5.31 -3.13
N LEU A 73 0.93 4.50 -2.37
CA LEU A 73 1.36 3.17 -2.82
C LEU A 73 0.22 2.13 -2.85
N ILE A 74 -0.80 2.29 -2.00
CA ILE A 74 -1.91 1.34 -1.91
C ILE A 74 -2.83 1.44 -3.14
N ASN A 75 -3.33 0.31 -3.63
CA ASN A 75 -4.28 0.28 -4.74
C ASN A 75 -5.69 0.71 -4.35
N LYS A 76 -6.09 0.42 -3.11
CA LYS A 76 -7.41 0.76 -2.59
C LYS A 76 -7.29 1.79 -1.48
N GLU A 77 -7.88 2.94 -1.69
CA GLU A 77 -7.95 3.98 -0.66
C GLU A 77 -8.65 3.45 0.60
N THR A 78 -8.02 3.69 1.74
CA THR A 78 -8.65 3.46 3.04
C THR A 78 -9.42 4.71 3.40
N LYS A 79 -10.75 4.62 3.43
CA LYS A 79 -11.62 5.73 3.82
C LYS A 79 -12.00 5.56 5.28
N CYS A 80 -11.68 6.54 6.11
CA CYS A 80 -12.12 6.62 7.49
C CYS A 80 -12.65 8.03 7.74
N LYS A 81 -13.78 8.13 8.45
CA LYS A 81 -14.26 9.44 8.91
C LYS A 81 -13.38 9.91 10.07
N PRO A 82 -13.19 11.22 10.24
CA PRO A 82 -12.45 11.73 11.37
C PRO A 82 -13.17 11.38 12.68
N LEU A 83 -12.40 11.20 13.75
CA LEU A 83 -12.91 10.69 15.03
C LEU A 83 -14.04 11.58 15.59
N ASN A 84 -13.93 12.89 15.45
CA ASN A 84 -14.95 13.84 15.90
C ASN A 84 -16.32 13.61 15.24
N GLU A 85 -16.37 13.32 13.95
CA GLU A 85 -17.62 12.99 13.24
C GLU A 85 -18.20 11.68 13.75
N LEU A 86 -17.35 10.68 14.01
CA LEU A 86 -17.77 9.40 14.55
C LEU A 86 -18.35 9.57 15.97
N LEU A 87 -17.66 10.33 16.84
CA LEU A 87 -18.11 10.61 18.20
C LEU A 87 -19.42 11.40 18.24
N ASN A 88 -19.59 12.37 17.34
CA ASN A 88 -20.84 13.15 17.25
C ASN A 88 -22.01 12.26 16.82
N LYS A 89 -21.80 11.31 15.91
CA LYS A 89 -22.84 10.38 15.48
C LYS A 89 -23.32 9.47 16.62
N GLU A 90 -22.42 8.93 17.43
CA GLU A 90 -22.76 8.06 18.57
C GLU A 90 -23.52 8.84 19.68
N ARG A 91 -23.15 10.11 19.92
CA ARG A 91 -23.83 10.98 20.89
C ARG A 91 -25.26 11.35 20.45
N ILE A 92 -25.50 11.51 19.16
CA ILE A 92 -26.83 11.84 18.62
C ILE A 92 -27.73 10.59 18.56
N GLY A 93 -27.15 9.39 18.37
CA GLY A 93 -27.88 8.12 18.39
C GLY A 93 -28.34 7.64 19.78
N SER A 94 -27.92 8.32 20.85
CA SER A 94 -28.24 8.01 22.25
C SER A 94 -29.16 9.06 22.92
N GLY A 95 -29.79 9.94 22.12
CA GLY A 95 -30.90 10.78 22.60
C GLY A 95 -32.17 9.95 22.85
N PRO A 96 -32.92 10.20 23.93
CA PRO A 96 -34.03 9.34 24.33
C PRO A 96 -35.10 9.35 23.24
N SER A 97 -35.56 8.16 22.84
CA SER A 97 -36.87 8.00 22.25
C SER A 97 -37.89 8.64 23.20
N LYS A 98 -38.42 9.80 22.80
CA LYS A 98 -39.67 10.34 23.33
C LYS A 98 -40.83 9.62 22.67
#